data_AF-C6XWG4-F1
#
_entry.id   AF-C6XWG4-F1
#
_cell.length_a   1.000
_cell.length_b   1.000
_cell.length_c   1.000
_cell.angle_alpha   90.00
_cell.angle_beta   90.00
_cell.angle_gamma   90.00
#
_symmetry.space_group_name_H-M   'P 1'
#
loop_
_entity.id
_entity.type
_entity.pdbx_description
1 polymer ?
#
loop_
_entity_poly.entity_id
_entity_poly.type
_entity_poly.pdbx_seq_one_letter_code
_entity_poly.pdbx_strand_id
1 'polypeptide(L)'
;MKKIYLYLLLSFVAVTALVSCKTKSEKSDKTGMDYNKQEYGGFVVNKKYRRGPGPGLVEIEGGVFVMSGSAINVPGQELSSYNHKRETTVSSFYMDETEVSNTNWLEYLNWIRTNFPKDYEYYYNEMPDTLVWRRPLSYNEPYVDNYLRHPAYQDYPVVGVSWEQAGRYCEWRTDRVNEYLLRQRGYMTTFKELNGGAAKGNATAAATPRPTGPFNTDTYLSGQYDDKGKNAMKDLNPSNAAAGTGTAAAGGRNAPKRNVRLEDGILKQPYRLPTEAEWEYAALGLIGNTQYENINSNKIYPWSGLGLSSAKKSTRGLILANFKRTKGDYMGVGGSLNDKGSITVNVRSYTPNDFGLYNMAGNVSEWVADVYRSNTFEAADAFNPYRGNYYQDKKIADPATGKIAIDKYNKPVMTDALYAKKQTWAEKQAAAAKPTDSLKNTYADQRGYRDPQSELYGETTLVNDKSRVYKGGSWNDQALWLNPASRRYLQQDEATADIGFRCAMTMLGAPEIRSSGKPQFKPKQAKPFKGK
;
A
#
# COMPACT_ATOMS: atom_id res chain seq x y z
N MET A 1 -48.66 -40.33 14.30
CA MET A 1 -47.77 -39.30 14.88
C MET A 1 -46.81 -38.65 13.89
N LYS A 2 -46.19 -39.35 12.90
CA LYS A 2 -45.16 -38.77 12.01
C LYS A 2 -45.62 -37.66 11.02
N LYS A 3 -46.88 -37.65 10.56
CA LYS A 3 -47.36 -36.66 9.56
C LYS A 3 -47.66 -35.28 10.17
N ILE A 4 -48.07 -35.22 11.44
CA ILE A 4 -48.40 -33.96 12.14
C ILE A 4 -47.15 -33.10 12.34
N TYR A 5 -46.01 -33.71 12.68
CA TYR A 5 -44.74 -32.99 12.79
C TYR A 5 -44.22 -32.46 11.45
N LEU A 6 -44.49 -33.16 10.34
CA LEU A 6 -44.11 -32.69 9.01
C LEU A 6 -44.92 -31.46 8.59
N TYR A 7 -46.23 -31.45 8.86
CA TYR A 7 -47.08 -30.29 8.59
C TYR A 7 -46.77 -29.10 9.50
N LEU A 8 -46.42 -29.34 10.77
CA LEU A 8 -45.94 -28.30 11.69
C LEU A 8 -44.57 -27.74 11.27
N LEU A 9 -43.66 -28.55 10.74
CA LEU A 9 -42.38 -28.10 10.24
C LEU A 9 -42.54 -27.28 8.95
N LEU A 10 -43.42 -27.71 8.03
CA LEU A 10 -43.75 -26.96 6.82
C LEU A 10 -44.46 -25.63 7.13
N SER A 11 -45.35 -25.59 8.14
CA SER A 11 -45.98 -24.34 8.56
C SER A 11 -44.98 -23.41 9.26
N PHE A 12 -44.02 -23.94 10.02
CA PHE A 12 -42.96 -23.15 10.64
C PHE A 12 -41.97 -22.59 9.60
N VAL A 13 -41.64 -23.35 8.54
CA VAL A 13 -40.84 -22.89 7.40
C VAL A 13 -41.60 -21.86 6.55
N ALA A 14 -42.92 -22.01 6.37
CA ALA A 14 -43.74 -21.03 5.66
C ALA A 14 -43.92 -19.72 6.44
N VAL A 15 -44.04 -19.78 7.78
CA VAL A 15 -44.14 -18.58 8.64
C VAL A 15 -42.79 -17.86 8.75
N THR A 16 -41.67 -18.59 8.73
CA THR A 16 -40.33 -17.97 8.68
C THR A 16 -39.98 -17.40 7.30
N ALA A 17 -40.55 -17.92 6.22
CA ALA A 17 -40.42 -17.35 4.88
C ALA A 17 -41.26 -16.07 4.65
N LEU A 18 -42.33 -15.86 5.44
CA LEU A 18 -43.21 -14.67 5.34
C LEU A 18 -42.79 -13.49 6.24
N VAL A 19 -41.73 -13.63 7.04
CA VAL A 19 -41.01 -12.47 7.58
C VAL A 19 -40.14 -11.88 6.47
N SER A 20 -40.84 -11.35 5.46
CA SER A 20 -40.28 -10.44 4.47
C SER A 20 -39.50 -9.36 5.22
N CYS A 21 -38.18 -9.38 5.02
CA CYS A 21 -37.27 -8.37 5.51
C CYS A 21 -37.71 -7.01 4.96
N LYS A 22 -38.57 -6.29 5.69
CA LYS A 22 -38.65 -4.84 5.58
C LYS A 22 -37.25 -4.34 5.92
N THR A 23 -36.43 -4.08 4.90
CA THR A 23 -35.19 -3.32 5.05
C THR A 23 -35.61 -1.98 5.63
N LYS A 24 -35.44 -1.82 6.95
CA LYS A 24 -35.64 -0.53 7.60
C LYS A 24 -34.73 0.44 6.88
N SER A 25 -35.32 1.46 6.28
CA SER A 25 -34.57 2.56 5.71
C SER A 25 -33.70 3.16 6.83
N GLU A 26 -32.42 3.31 6.54
CA GLU A 26 -31.45 3.75 7.54
C GLU A 26 -31.50 5.27 7.63
N LYS A 27 -31.70 5.79 8.83
CA LYS A 27 -31.84 7.23 9.07
C LYS A 27 -30.54 7.88 9.54
N SER A 28 -30.43 9.18 9.30
CA SER A 28 -29.45 10.06 9.93
C SER A 28 -29.76 10.23 11.41
N ASP A 29 -28.73 10.09 12.25
CA ASP A 29 -28.82 10.36 13.68
C ASP A 29 -28.89 11.87 13.99
N LYS A 30 -28.46 12.73 13.05
CA LYS A 30 -28.47 14.19 13.22
C LYS A 30 -29.70 14.85 12.62
N THR A 31 -30.11 14.46 11.41
CA THR A 31 -31.24 15.10 10.70
C THR A 31 -32.52 14.28 10.72
N GLY A 32 -32.46 12.98 11.07
CA GLY A 32 -33.61 12.08 10.99
C GLY A 32 -34.02 11.65 9.58
N MET A 33 -33.40 12.22 8.53
CA MET A 33 -33.67 11.90 7.13
C MET A 33 -33.17 10.50 6.77
N ASP A 34 -33.88 9.81 5.88
CA ASP A 34 -33.47 8.51 5.37
C ASP A 34 -32.29 8.63 4.38
N TYR A 35 -31.27 7.80 4.57
CA TYR A 35 -30.16 7.64 3.65
C TYR A 35 -30.55 6.80 2.44
N ASN A 36 -29.78 6.94 1.35
CA ASN A 36 -29.93 6.14 0.13
C ASN A 36 -31.30 6.31 -0.55
N LYS A 37 -31.87 7.52 -0.43
CA LYS A 37 -33.16 7.88 -1.00
C LYS A 37 -33.02 9.11 -1.89
N GLN A 38 -33.50 8.99 -3.12
CA GLN A 38 -33.51 10.11 -4.06
C GLN A 38 -34.43 11.25 -3.57
N GLU A 39 -35.56 10.93 -2.93
CA GLU A 39 -36.52 11.92 -2.40
C GLU A 39 -35.88 12.88 -1.36
N TYR A 40 -34.84 12.44 -0.67
CA TYR A 40 -34.09 13.24 0.32
C TYR A 40 -32.75 13.74 -0.24
N GLY A 41 -32.68 13.99 -1.55
CA GLY A 41 -31.50 14.56 -2.22
C GLY A 41 -30.45 13.54 -2.65
N GLY A 42 -30.71 12.24 -2.48
CA GLY A 42 -29.84 11.19 -3.04
C GLY A 42 -28.54 10.95 -2.28
N PHE A 43 -28.41 11.41 -1.04
CA PHE A 43 -27.21 11.19 -0.23
C PHE A 43 -27.01 9.70 0.07
N VAL A 44 -25.88 9.16 -0.39
CA VAL A 44 -25.56 7.73 -0.28
C VAL A 44 -24.65 7.49 0.93
N VAL A 45 -24.97 6.47 1.73
CA VAL A 45 -24.17 6.03 2.87
C VAL A 45 -24.05 4.52 2.85
N ASN A 46 -22.81 4.01 2.90
CA ASN A 46 -22.53 2.60 3.06
C ASN A 46 -22.20 2.26 4.53
N LYS A 47 -23.19 1.78 5.29
CA LYS A 47 -22.96 1.27 6.66
C LYS A 47 -22.47 -0.18 6.74
N LYS A 48 -22.43 -0.89 5.60
CA LYS A 48 -22.00 -2.30 5.52
C LYS A 48 -20.53 -2.44 5.10
N TYR A 49 -19.76 -1.35 5.17
CA TYR A 49 -18.33 -1.40 4.89
C TYR A 49 -17.64 -2.41 5.80
N ARG A 50 -16.84 -3.28 5.18
CA ARG A 50 -15.95 -4.19 5.88
C ARG A 50 -14.54 -3.89 5.39
N ARG A 51 -13.66 -3.57 6.35
CA ARG A 51 -12.24 -3.47 6.06
C ARG A 51 -11.71 -4.83 5.62
N GLY A 52 -10.60 -4.82 4.90
CA GLY A 52 -9.85 -6.03 4.62
C GLY A 52 -8.61 -5.72 3.80
N PRO A 53 -7.57 -6.57 3.91
CA PRO A 53 -6.33 -6.36 3.17
C PRO A 53 -6.55 -6.41 1.66
N GLY A 54 -5.64 -5.80 0.92
CA GLY A 54 -5.47 -6.11 -0.50
C GLY A 54 -4.74 -7.45 -0.69
N PRO A 55 -4.66 -7.99 -1.92
CA PRO A 55 -3.98 -9.26 -2.16
C PRO A 55 -2.53 -9.24 -1.67
N GLY A 56 -2.10 -10.27 -0.93
CA GLY A 56 -0.73 -10.43 -0.43
C GLY A 56 -0.35 -9.57 0.79
N LEU A 57 -1.26 -8.73 1.28
CA LEU A 57 -1.02 -7.88 2.45
C LEU A 57 -1.46 -8.56 3.76
N VAL A 58 -0.68 -8.33 4.81
CA VAL A 58 -0.98 -8.69 6.20
C VAL A 58 -1.42 -7.46 6.97
N GLU A 59 -2.30 -7.65 7.95
CA GLU A 59 -2.77 -6.58 8.83
C GLU A 59 -1.77 -6.34 9.98
N ILE A 60 -1.28 -5.11 10.09
CA ILE A 60 -0.36 -4.67 11.15
C ILE A 60 -1.15 -3.81 12.13
N GLU A 61 -1.46 -4.35 13.31
CA GLU A 61 -2.06 -3.57 14.40
C GLU A 61 -1.01 -2.59 14.90
N GLY A 62 -1.29 -1.30 14.78
CA GLY A 62 -0.40 -0.22 15.16
C GLY A 62 -0.40 0.06 16.66
N GLY A 63 0.51 0.91 17.09
CA GLY A 63 0.69 1.29 18.49
C GLY A 63 1.98 2.07 18.70
N VAL A 64 2.33 2.26 19.97
CA VAL A 64 3.59 2.90 20.38
C VAL A 64 4.74 1.89 20.35
N PHE A 65 5.91 2.33 19.89
CA PHE A 65 7.17 1.61 20.05
C PHE A 65 8.34 2.59 20.22
N VAL A 66 9.47 2.07 20.70
CA VAL A 66 10.74 2.83 20.72
C VAL A 66 11.45 2.59 19.40
N MET A 67 11.30 3.52 18.47
CA MET A 67 12.10 3.53 17.23
C MET A 67 13.58 3.66 17.60
N SER A 68 14.42 2.95 16.86
CA SER A 68 15.85 2.75 17.11
C SER A 68 16.16 1.96 18.38
N GLY A 69 15.15 1.43 19.07
CA GLY A 69 15.29 0.76 20.36
C GLY A 69 16.17 -0.49 20.32
N SER A 70 16.19 -1.18 19.16
CA SER A 70 16.98 -2.40 18.93
C SER A 70 18.46 -2.13 18.63
N ALA A 71 18.87 -0.87 18.45
CA ALA A 71 20.28 -0.53 18.30
C ALA A 71 21.06 -0.99 19.55
N ILE A 72 21.92 -1.99 19.36
CA ILE A 72 22.83 -2.46 20.39
C ILE A 72 23.87 -1.36 20.61
N ASN A 73 24.14 -1.00 21.88
CA ASN A 73 25.34 -0.28 22.24
C ASN A 73 26.53 -1.25 22.08
N VAL A 74 26.96 -1.48 20.84
CA VAL A 74 28.17 -2.27 20.58
C VAL A 74 29.33 -1.45 21.16
N PRO A 75 30.09 -1.96 22.14
CA PRO A 75 31.21 -1.20 22.71
C PRO A 75 32.19 -0.80 21.58
N GLY A 76 32.37 0.51 21.37
CA GLY A 76 33.20 1.07 20.29
C GLY A 76 32.49 1.37 18.97
N GLN A 77 31.20 1.02 18.81
CA GLN A 77 30.35 1.43 17.70
C GLN A 77 29.10 2.12 18.26
N GLU A 78 29.22 3.43 18.48
CA GLU A 78 28.10 4.31 18.77
C GLU A 78 27.22 4.43 17.50
N LEU A 79 26.12 3.69 17.45
CA LEU A 79 25.06 3.93 16.46
C LEU A 79 24.34 5.28 16.70
N SER A 80 24.65 5.98 17.81
CA SER A 80 24.03 7.24 18.21
C SER A 80 24.23 8.37 17.21
N SER A 81 25.31 8.37 16.42
CA SER A 81 25.52 9.38 15.36
C SER A 81 24.59 9.19 14.15
N TYR A 82 23.99 8.01 14.02
CA TYR A 82 23.15 7.64 12.87
C TYR A 82 21.72 7.31 13.26
N ASN A 83 21.43 7.04 14.54
CA ASN A 83 20.09 6.76 14.99
C ASN A 83 19.86 7.08 16.47
N HIS A 84 18.78 7.81 16.77
CA HIS A 84 18.38 8.18 18.13
C HIS A 84 17.13 7.43 18.55
N LYS A 85 17.14 6.91 19.78
CA LYS A 85 15.97 6.26 20.38
C LYS A 85 14.88 7.28 20.64
N ARG A 86 13.68 7.02 20.16
CA ARG A 86 12.52 7.90 20.37
C ARG A 86 11.24 7.09 20.44
N GLU A 87 10.30 7.57 21.24
CA GLU A 87 8.96 7.01 21.25
C GLU A 87 8.21 7.45 20.00
N THR A 88 7.56 6.51 19.33
CA THR A 88 6.86 6.75 18.08
C THR A 88 5.59 5.90 18.05
N THR A 89 4.50 6.50 17.61
CA THR A 89 3.22 5.84 17.37
C THR A 89 3.05 5.63 15.88
N VAL A 90 2.79 4.39 15.49
CA VAL A 90 2.40 4.04 14.11
C VAL A 90 0.94 3.61 14.12
N SER A 91 0.12 4.20 13.26
CA SER A 91 -1.26 3.80 13.04
C SER A 91 -1.31 2.42 12.39
N SER A 92 -2.38 1.65 12.64
CA SER A 92 -2.57 0.37 11.96
C SER A 92 -2.54 0.54 10.44
N PHE A 93 -1.92 -0.42 9.77
CA PHE A 93 -1.72 -0.39 8.33
C PHE A 93 -1.65 -1.82 7.79
N TYR A 94 -1.46 -1.94 6.48
CA TYR A 94 -1.26 -3.21 5.81
C TYR A 94 0.13 -3.23 5.18
N MET A 95 0.83 -4.36 5.23
CA MET A 95 2.15 -4.54 4.64
C MET A 95 2.24 -5.86 3.90
N ASP A 96 3.00 -5.91 2.81
CA ASP A 96 3.21 -7.16 2.07
C ASP A 96 3.87 -8.19 2.99
N GLU A 97 3.33 -9.40 2.93
CA GLU A 97 3.84 -10.55 3.69
C GLU A 97 5.33 -10.83 3.39
N THR A 98 5.75 -10.57 2.16
CA THR A 98 7.09 -10.87 1.64
C THR A 98 7.61 -9.71 0.79
N GLU A 99 8.88 -9.75 0.38
CA GLU A 99 9.38 -8.85 -0.66
C GLU A 99 8.64 -9.07 -1.99
N VAL A 100 8.63 -8.06 -2.87
CA VAL A 100 8.12 -8.21 -4.24
C VAL A 100 9.01 -9.19 -5.00
N SER A 101 8.43 -10.25 -5.54
CA SER A 101 9.18 -11.27 -6.27
C SER A 101 9.43 -10.91 -7.73
N ASN A 102 10.39 -11.59 -8.37
CA ASN A 102 10.62 -11.49 -9.81
C ASN A 102 9.35 -11.75 -10.62
N THR A 103 8.52 -12.74 -10.25
CA THR A 103 7.24 -13.01 -10.91
C THR A 103 6.29 -11.82 -10.84
N ASN A 104 6.21 -11.16 -9.68
CA ASN A 104 5.37 -9.99 -9.51
C ASN A 104 5.84 -8.82 -10.38
N TRP A 105 7.16 -8.62 -10.51
CA TRP A 105 7.71 -7.61 -11.41
C TRP A 105 7.50 -7.95 -12.88
N LEU A 106 7.63 -9.22 -13.26
CA LEU A 106 7.35 -9.67 -14.62
C LEU A 106 5.87 -9.50 -15.00
N GLU A 107 4.95 -9.63 -14.04
CA GLU A 107 3.54 -9.28 -14.24
C GLU A 107 3.38 -7.80 -14.61
N TYR A 108 4.09 -6.90 -13.90
CA TYR A 108 4.12 -5.48 -14.21
C TYR A 108 4.66 -5.20 -15.62
N LEU A 109 5.82 -5.78 -15.96
CA LEU A 109 6.42 -5.64 -17.29
C LEU A 109 5.50 -6.19 -18.41
N ASN A 110 4.81 -7.30 -18.14
CA ASN A 110 3.86 -7.88 -19.09
C ASN A 110 2.65 -6.95 -19.31
N TRP A 111 2.17 -6.31 -18.24
CA TRP A 111 1.11 -5.30 -18.35
C TRP A 111 1.56 -4.12 -19.23
N ILE A 112 2.77 -3.60 -19.05
CA ILE A 112 3.32 -2.52 -19.88
C ILE A 112 3.35 -2.96 -21.34
N ARG A 113 3.93 -4.13 -21.63
CA ARG A 113 4.04 -4.66 -23.00
C ARG A 113 2.69 -4.82 -23.69
N THR A 114 1.65 -5.19 -22.93
CA THR A 114 0.31 -5.41 -23.47
C THR A 114 -0.45 -4.09 -23.72
N ASN A 115 -0.31 -3.11 -22.82
CA ASN A 115 -1.04 -1.84 -22.91
C ASN A 115 -0.32 -0.79 -23.77
N PHE A 116 1.01 -0.86 -23.86
CA PHE A 116 1.87 0.08 -24.57
C PHE A 116 2.84 -0.66 -25.52
N PRO A 117 2.35 -1.47 -26.48
CA PRO A 117 3.20 -2.35 -27.29
C PRO A 117 4.21 -1.62 -28.20
N LYS A 118 4.00 -0.31 -28.44
CA LYS A 118 4.88 0.52 -29.26
C LYS A 118 5.79 1.44 -28.43
N ASP A 119 5.59 1.52 -27.12
CA ASP A 119 6.39 2.37 -26.23
C ASP A 119 7.53 1.54 -25.63
N TYR A 120 8.55 1.28 -26.46
CA TYR A 120 9.73 0.52 -26.03
C TYR A 120 10.53 1.24 -24.95
N GLU A 121 10.51 2.58 -24.96
CA GLU A 121 11.16 3.40 -23.94
C GLU A 121 10.53 3.16 -22.57
N TYR A 122 9.19 3.14 -22.48
CA TYR A 122 8.52 2.85 -21.23
C TYR A 122 8.89 1.47 -20.68
N TYR A 123 8.86 0.45 -21.55
CA TYR A 123 9.26 -0.91 -21.16
C TYR A 123 10.72 -0.99 -20.70
N TYR A 124 11.63 -0.31 -21.41
CA TYR A 124 13.06 -0.29 -21.07
C TYR A 124 13.31 0.40 -19.72
N ASN A 125 12.68 1.54 -19.48
CA ASN A 125 12.87 2.32 -18.25
C ASN A 125 12.30 1.63 -16.99
N GLU A 126 11.32 0.72 -17.13
CA GLU A 126 10.81 -0.09 -16.02
C GLU A 126 11.47 -1.47 -15.91
N MET A 127 12.32 -1.83 -16.87
CA MET A 127 13.11 -3.06 -16.76
C MET A 127 14.17 -2.87 -15.66
N PRO A 128 14.29 -3.81 -14.70
CA PRO A 128 15.35 -3.76 -13.71
C PRO A 128 16.72 -3.82 -14.39
N ASP A 129 17.69 -3.11 -13.82
CA ASP A 129 19.07 -3.22 -14.26
C ASP A 129 19.62 -4.59 -13.89
N THR A 130 19.78 -5.46 -14.89
CA THR A 130 20.33 -6.81 -14.69
C THR A 130 21.85 -6.80 -14.54
N LEU A 131 22.53 -5.70 -14.88
CA LEU A 131 23.99 -5.60 -14.82
C LEU A 131 24.51 -5.41 -13.39
N VAL A 132 23.64 -5.12 -12.43
CA VAL A 132 23.99 -5.02 -10.99
C VAL A 132 24.67 -6.28 -10.43
N TRP A 133 24.51 -7.42 -11.10
CA TRP A 133 25.20 -8.67 -10.75
C TRP A 133 26.69 -8.67 -11.11
N ARG A 134 27.12 -7.83 -12.08
CA ARG A 134 28.51 -7.75 -12.52
C ARG A 134 29.36 -7.10 -11.43
N ARG A 135 30.46 -7.78 -11.09
CA ARG A 135 31.49 -7.25 -10.20
C ARG A 135 32.86 -7.57 -10.81
N PRO A 136 33.83 -6.64 -10.77
CA PRO A 136 35.20 -6.95 -11.19
C PRO A 136 35.71 -8.17 -10.44
N LEU A 137 36.37 -9.09 -11.16
CA LEU A 137 36.95 -10.32 -10.61
C LEU A 137 35.93 -11.30 -9.99
N SER A 138 34.65 -11.26 -10.41
CA SER A 138 33.60 -12.22 -9.99
C SER A 138 32.89 -12.81 -11.20
N TYR A 139 32.62 -14.12 -11.18
CA TYR A 139 31.85 -14.80 -12.23
C TYR A 139 30.36 -14.83 -11.89
N ASN A 140 29.65 -13.75 -12.23
CA ASN A 140 28.21 -13.58 -11.96
C ASN A 140 27.36 -13.43 -13.22
N GLU A 141 27.94 -13.57 -14.42
CA GLU A 141 27.21 -13.47 -15.70
C GLU A 141 25.95 -14.35 -15.77
N PRO A 142 25.92 -15.59 -15.22
CA PRO A 142 24.68 -16.37 -15.21
C PRO A 142 23.49 -15.66 -14.55
N TYR A 143 23.71 -14.81 -13.54
CA TYR A 143 22.63 -14.06 -12.89
C TYR A 143 22.13 -12.89 -13.72
N VAL A 144 22.99 -12.28 -14.54
CA VAL A 144 22.62 -11.21 -15.47
C VAL A 144 21.54 -11.70 -16.44
N ASP A 145 21.72 -12.89 -16.99
CA ASP A 145 20.80 -13.45 -17.99
C ASP A 145 19.56 -14.10 -17.37
N ASN A 146 19.72 -14.74 -16.21
CA ASN A 146 18.70 -15.66 -15.69
C ASN A 146 17.93 -15.12 -14.47
N TYR A 147 18.50 -14.27 -13.62
CA TYR A 147 17.91 -13.97 -12.31
C TYR A 147 16.48 -13.44 -12.39
N LEU A 148 16.23 -12.46 -13.27
CA LEU A 148 14.91 -11.84 -13.40
C LEU A 148 13.86 -12.75 -14.06
N ARG A 149 14.28 -13.68 -14.94
CA ARG A 149 13.37 -14.32 -15.93
C ARG A 149 13.31 -15.84 -15.86
N HIS A 150 14.32 -16.50 -15.30
CA HIS A 150 14.37 -17.95 -15.26
C HIS A 150 13.42 -18.49 -14.17
N PRO A 151 12.62 -19.54 -14.43
CA PRO A 151 11.66 -20.08 -13.45
C PRO A 151 12.25 -20.46 -12.09
N ALA A 152 13.53 -20.83 -12.04
CA ALA A 152 14.23 -21.14 -10.79
C ALA A 152 14.30 -19.95 -9.80
N TYR A 153 14.20 -18.72 -10.30
CA TYR A 153 14.26 -17.48 -9.51
C TYR A 153 12.91 -16.74 -9.46
N GLN A 154 11.83 -17.38 -9.90
CA GLN A 154 10.53 -16.73 -10.04
C GLN A 154 10.00 -16.16 -8.69
N ASP A 155 10.27 -16.87 -7.60
CA ASP A 155 9.82 -16.53 -6.24
C ASP A 155 10.96 -15.91 -5.39
N TYR A 156 12.02 -15.41 -6.04
CA TYR A 156 13.10 -14.67 -5.39
C TYR A 156 12.78 -13.16 -5.45
N PRO A 157 13.30 -12.34 -4.53
CA PRO A 157 13.02 -10.90 -4.52
C PRO A 157 13.54 -10.24 -5.79
N VAL A 158 12.78 -9.29 -6.32
CA VAL A 158 13.26 -8.44 -7.41
C VAL A 158 14.38 -7.54 -6.90
N VAL A 159 15.46 -7.45 -7.69
CA VAL A 159 16.63 -6.58 -7.42
C VAL A 159 17.02 -5.86 -8.71
N GLY A 160 17.95 -4.90 -8.62
CA GLY A 160 18.25 -4.02 -9.74
C GLY A 160 17.13 -3.02 -10.02
N VAL A 161 16.31 -2.72 -9.00
CA VAL A 161 15.23 -1.75 -9.07
C VAL A 161 15.56 -0.50 -8.27
N SER A 162 15.33 0.66 -8.87
CA SER A 162 15.48 1.95 -8.19
C SER A 162 14.27 2.26 -7.30
N TRP A 163 14.42 3.25 -6.42
CA TRP A 163 13.32 3.71 -5.57
C TRP A 163 12.16 4.25 -6.41
N GLU A 164 12.46 4.96 -7.49
CA GLU A 164 11.44 5.50 -8.40
C GLU A 164 10.66 4.40 -9.12
N GLN A 165 11.36 3.35 -9.59
CA GLN A 165 10.72 2.17 -10.19
C GLN A 165 9.81 1.47 -9.18
N ALA A 166 10.28 1.27 -7.95
CA ALA A 166 9.50 0.66 -6.88
C ALA A 166 8.22 1.46 -6.56
N GLY A 167 8.31 2.79 -6.50
CA GLY A 167 7.15 3.68 -6.35
C GLY A 167 6.13 3.54 -7.49
N ARG A 168 6.59 3.51 -8.75
CA ARG A 168 5.71 3.33 -9.92
C ARG A 168 5.06 1.94 -9.98
N TYR A 169 5.74 0.91 -9.47
CA TYR A 169 5.14 -0.40 -9.28
C TYR A 169 3.99 -0.35 -8.25
N CYS A 170 4.16 0.35 -7.13
CA CYS A 170 3.08 0.53 -6.15
C CYS A 170 1.85 1.25 -6.75
N GLU A 171 2.07 2.30 -7.55
CA GLU A 171 0.99 2.97 -8.29
C GLU A 171 0.27 2.00 -9.24
N TRP A 172 1.03 1.26 -10.06
CA TRP A 172 0.48 0.27 -10.98
C TRP A 172 -0.35 -0.78 -10.24
N ARG A 173 0.16 -1.31 -9.12
CA ARG A 173 -0.55 -2.31 -8.32
C ARG A 173 -1.86 -1.77 -7.78
N THR A 174 -1.89 -0.50 -7.37
CA THR A 174 -3.13 0.19 -6.95
C THR A 174 -4.17 0.15 -8.04
N ASP A 175 -3.80 0.60 -9.23
CA ASP A 175 -4.70 0.64 -10.37
C ASP A 175 -5.16 -0.76 -10.77
N ARG A 176 -4.24 -1.72 -10.79
CA ARG A 176 -4.56 -3.07 -11.23
C ARG A 176 -5.48 -3.82 -10.27
N VAL A 177 -5.27 -3.68 -8.96
CA VAL A 177 -6.14 -4.28 -7.94
C VAL A 177 -7.53 -3.64 -7.94
N ASN A 178 -7.60 -2.30 -8.05
CA ASN A 178 -8.87 -1.59 -8.10
C ASN A 178 -9.66 -1.90 -9.39
N GLU A 179 -8.99 -1.93 -10.54
CA GLU A 179 -9.60 -2.34 -11.80
C GLU A 179 -10.17 -3.76 -11.70
N TYR A 180 -9.36 -4.70 -11.20
CA TYR A 180 -9.77 -6.09 -11.02
C TYR A 180 -11.02 -6.17 -10.13
N LEU A 181 -11.02 -5.46 -9.00
CA LEU A 181 -12.14 -5.45 -8.06
C LEU A 181 -13.43 -4.89 -8.67
N LEU A 182 -13.34 -3.77 -9.40
CA LEU A 182 -14.47 -3.13 -10.05
C LEU A 182 -15.06 -4.03 -11.15
N ARG A 183 -14.22 -4.62 -11.99
CA ARG A 183 -14.64 -5.52 -13.08
C ARG A 183 -15.18 -6.84 -12.56
N GLN A 184 -14.53 -7.44 -11.56
CA GLN A 184 -14.97 -8.72 -10.97
C GLN A 184 -16.35 -8.60 -10.30
N ARG A 185 -16.62 -7.45 -9.64
CA ARG A 185 -17.92 -7.16 -9.04
C ARG A 185 -18.97 -6.67 -10.04
N GLY A 186 -18.57 -6.43 -11.30
CA GLY A 186 -19.43 -6.01 -12.40
C GLY A 186 -19.80 -4.53 -12.38
N TYR A 187 -19.09 -3.69 -11.60
CA TYR A 187 -19.25 -2.24 -11.64
C TYR A 187 -18.73 -1.64 -12.94
N MET A 188 -17.72 -2.29 -13.53
CA MET A 188 -17.16 -2.02 -14.86
C MET A 188 -17.40 -3.20 -15.80
N THR A 189 -17.20 -2.98 -17.10
CA THR A 189 -17.21 -4.06 -18.12
C THR A 189 -16.21 -5.15 -17.75
N THR A 190 -16.57 -6.43 -17.90
CA THR A 190 -15.69 -7.53 -17.46
C THR A 190 -14.49 -7.69 -18.40
N PHE A 191 -13.38 -8.26 -17.89
CA PHE A 191 -12.23 -8.57 -18.75
C PHE A 191 -12.59 -9.51 -19.91
N LYS A 192 -13.52 -10.44 -19.69
CA LYS A 192 -14.00 -11.36 -20.72
C LYS A 192 -14.68 -10.60 -21.87
N GLU A 193 -15.55 -9.66 -21.55
CA GLU A 193 -16.24 -8.82 -22.53
C GLU A 193 -15.25 -7.91 -23.28
N LEU A 194 -14.26 -7.33 -22.58
CA LEU A 194 -13.23 -6.49 -23.21
C LEU A 194 -12.29 -7.23 -24.16
N ASN A 195 -12.02 -8.50 -23.87
CA ASN A 195 -11.09 -9.35 -24.62
C ASN A 195 -11.81 -10.20 -25.69
N GLY A 196 -13.07 -9.86 -26.03
CA GLY A 196 -13.80 -10.53 -27.11
C GLY A 196 -14.31 -11.93 -26.76
N GLY A 197 -14.32 -12.30 -25.48
CA GLY A 197 -14.94 -13.53 -25.00
C GLY A 197 -16.46 -13.43 -25.06
N ALA A 198 -17.04 -13.60 -26.24
CA ALA A 198 -18.49 -13.62 -26.41
C ALA A 198 -19.13 -14.64 -25.44
N ALA A 199 -20.27 -14.27 -24.84
CA ALA A 199 -21.18 -15.27 -24.32
C ALA A 199 -21.57 -16.17 -25.51
N LYS A 200 -21.41 -17.50 -25.38
CA LYS A 200 -21.91 -18.46 -26.38
C LYS A 200 -23.39 -18.11 -26.65
N GLY A 201 -23.68 -17.54 -27.82
CA GLY A 201 -25.06 -17.26 -28.27
C GLY A 201 -25.40 -15.84 -28.76
N ASN A 202 -24.51 -14.85 -28.71
CA ASN A 202 -24.81 -13.52 -29.29
C ASN A 202 -23.62 -12.94 -30.06
N ALA A 203 -23.58 -13.18 -31.37
CA ALA A 203 -22.55 -12.71 -32.29
C ALA A 203 -22.72 -11.25 -32.74
N THR A 204 -23.64 -10.50 -32.14
CA THR A 204 -24.01 -9.12 -32.55
C THR A 204 -24.00 -8.11 -31.40
N ALA A 205 -23.36 -8.43 -30.26
CA ALA A 205 -23.15 -7.43 -29.22
C ALA A 205 -22.09 -6.43 -29.70
N ALA A 206 -22.51 -5.21 -30.04
CA ALA A 206 -21.62 -4.09 -30.32
C ALA A 206 -20.55 -4.01 -29.23
N ALA A 207 -19.28 -3.90 -29.61
CA ALA A 207 -18.20 -3.72 -28.66
C ALA A 207 -18.52 -2.46 -27.83
N THR A 208 -18.76 -2.63 -26.52
CA THR A 208 -18.90 -1.49 -25.61
C THR A 208 -17.74 -0.55 -25.88
N PRO A 209 -17.96 0.77 -26.09
CA PRO A 209 -16.88 1.71 -26.37
C PRO A 209 -15.76 1.51 -25.36
N ARG A 210 -14.60 1.05 -25.82
CA ARG A 210 -13.46 0.80 -24.93
C ARG A 210 -13.05 2.16 -24.35
N PRO A 211 -12.97 2.31 -23.02
CA PRO A 211 -12.39 3.51 -22.43
C PRO A 211 -11.03 3.78 -23.05
N THR A 212 -10.74 5.04 -23.36
CA THR A 212 -9.48 5.43 -24.00
C THR A 212 -8.34 5.32 -22.99
N GLY A 213 -7.44 4.36 -23.20
CA GLY A 213 -6.25 4.15 -22.37
C GLY A 213 -6.42 3.14 -21.24
N PRO A 214 -5.34 2.81 -20.52
CA PRO A 214 -5.39 1.90 -19.39
C PRO A 214 -6.13 2.51 -18.19
N PHE A 215 -6.66 1.66 -17.32
CA PHE A 215 -7.34 2.10 -16.11
C PHE A 215 -6.38 2.83 -15.16
N ASN A 216 -6.83 3.94 -14.59
CA ASN A 216 -6.20 4.60 -13.46
C ASN A 216 -7.27 5.03 -12.44
N THR A 217 -7.00 4.78 -11.15
CA THR A 217 -7.95 4.98 -10.05
C THR A 217 -8.39 6.45 -9.93
N ASP A 218 -7.45 7.38 -10.12
CA ASP A 218 -7.73 8.80 -9.96
C ASP A 218 -8.51 9.38 -11.14
N THR A 219 -8.19 8.97 -12.37
CA THR A 219 -8.98 9.34 -13.54
C THR A 219 -10.40 8.76 -13.49
N TYR A 220 -10.57 7.57 -12.90
CA TYR A 220 -11.88 6.97 -12.64
C TYR A 220 -12.67 7.74 -11.59
N LEU A 221 -12.03 8.15 -10.50
CA LEU A 221 -12.65 8.93 -9.43
C LEU A 221 -12.96 10.38 -9.85
N SER A 222 -12.18 10.97 -10.76
CA SER A 222 -12.48 12.29 -11.35
C SER A 222 -13.56 12.24 -12.44
N GLY A 223 -14.02 11.05 -12.83
CA GLY A 223 -15.00 10.86 -13.90
C GLY A 223 -14.42 11.01 -15.31
N GLN A 224 -13.09 11.13 -15.46
CA GLN A 224 -12.41 11.14 -16.75
C GLN A 224 -12.31 9.75 -17.38
N TYR A 225 -12.38 8.69 -16.57
CA TYR A 225 -12.50 7.30 -17.02
C TYR A 225 -13.90 6.77 -16.68
N ASP A 226 -14.73 6.58 -17.70
CA ASP A 226 -16.13 6.18 -17.55
C ASP A 226 -16.39 4.80 -18.18
N ASP A 227 -16.57 3.78 -17.34
CA ASP A 227 -16.89 2.40 -17.73
C ASP A 227 -17.97 1.87 -16.78
N LYS A 228 -19.18 1.68 -17.29
CA LYS A 228 -20.34 1.25 -16.51
C LYS A 228 -20.72 -0.17 -16.89
N GLY A 229 -20.40 -1.12 -16.00
CA GLY A 229 -20.78 -2.50 -16.11
C GLY A 229 -22.25 -2.78 -15.79
N LYS A 230 -22.64 -4.06 -15.87
CA LYS A 230 -24.00 -4.53 -15.57
C LYS A 230 -24.49 -4.14 -14.17
N ASN A 231 -23.59 -4.16 -13.18
CA ASN A 231 -23.86 -3.85 -11.77
C ASN A 231 -23.39 -2.44 -11.39
N ALA A 232 -23.16 -1.54 -12.34
CA ALA A 232 -22.78 -0.16 -12.04
C ALA A 232 -23.76 0.49 -11.05
N MET A 233 -23.22 1.32 -10.16
CA MET A 233 -23.96 1.90 -9.05
C MET A 233 -25.09 2.79 -9.55
N LYS A 234 -26.24 2.76 -8.89
CA LYS A 234 -27.34 3.70 -9.18
C LYS A 234 -26.93 5.10 -8.74
N ASP A 235 -27.20 6.08 -9.58
CA ASP A 235 -27.13 7.48 -9.21
C ASP A 235 -28.47 7.90 -8.62
N LEU A 236 -28.44 8.35 -7.37
CA LEU A 236 -29.63 8.78 -6.64
C LEU A 236 -29.80 10.30 -6.67
N ASN A 237 -28.94 11.04 -7.37
CA ASN A 237 -29.07 12.49 -7.51
C ASN A 237 -30.35 12.84 -8.30
N PRO A 238 -31.31 13.59 -7.71
CA PRO A 238 -32.55 13.98 -8.38
C PRO A 238 -32.33 14.70 -9.71
N SER A 239 -31.29 15.53 -9.80
CA SER A 239 -30.98 16.31 -11.00
C SER A 239 -30.60 15.42 -12.20
N ASN A 240 -30.03 14.24 -11.94
CA ASN A 240 -29.62 13.31 -12.98
C ASN A 240 -30.75 12.34 -13.40
N ALA A 241 -31.87 12.32 -12.67
CA ALA A 241 -33.03 11.49 -12.99
C ALA A 241 -33.97 12.10 -14.05
N ALA A 242 -33.92 13.42 -14.23
CA ALA A 242 -34.75 14.14 -15.21
C ALA A 242 -34.20 14.10 -16.65
N ALA A 243 -32.94 13.69 -16.85
CA ALA A 243 -32.30 13.63 -18.17
C ALA A 243 -32.69 12.38 -19.00
N GLY A 244 -33.44 11.44 -18.43
CA GLY A 244 -34.00 10.29 -19.13
C GLY A 244 -35.44 10.55 -19.56
N THR A 245 -35.71 10.54 -20.86
CA THR A 245 -37.06 10.60 -21.41
C THR A 245 -37.90 9.42 -20.89
N GLY A 246 -38.86 9.70 -20.00
CA GLY A 246 -39.91 8.78 -19.57
C GLY A 246 -39.67 8.15 -18.19
N THR A 247 -40.61 8.39 -17.27
CA THR A 247 -41.04 7.55 -16.11
C THR A 247 -40.03 6.57 -15.46
N ALA A 248 -38.74 6.91 -15.40
CA ALA A 248 -37.74 6.11 -14.70
C ALA A 248 -37.88 6.34 -13.19
N ALA A 249 -38.84 5.65 -12.57
CA ALA A 249 -38.99 5.64 -11.13
C ALA A 249 -37.67 5.22 -10.48
N ALA A 250 -37.21 6.04 -9.54
CA ALA A 250 -36.03 5.90 -8.70
C ALA A 250 -36.00 4.53 -7.99
N GLY A 251 -35.50 3.49 -8.66
CA GLY A 251 -35.57 2.12 -8.17
C GLY A 251 -35.74 1.07 -9.26
N GLY A 252 -36.27 1.44 -10.43
CA GLY A 252 -36.45 0.57 -11.59
C GLY A 252 -35.15 0.09 -12.24
N ARG A 253 -35.28 -0.86 -13.18
CA ARG A 253 -34.15 -1.40 -13.98
C ARG A 253 -33.38 -0.33 -14.77
N ASN A 254 -34.02 0.80 -15.08
CA ASN A 254 -33.49 1.87 -15.94
C ASN A 254 -33.06 3.13 -15.16
N ALA A 255 -32.80 3.02 -13.85
CA ALA A 255 -32.28 4.16 -13.09
C ALA A 255 -30.92 4.61 -13.65
N PRO A 256 -30.62 5.93 -13.66
CA PRO A 256 -29.30 6.44 -14.03
C PRO A 256 -28.21 5.74 -13.23
N LYS A 257 -27.07 5.48 -13.87
CA LYS A 257 -25.92 4.80 -13.25
C LYS A 257 -24.72 5.74 -13.17
N ARG A 258 -23.87 5.53 -12.17
CA ARG A 258 -22.64 6.27 -11.92
C ARG A 258 -21.46 5.33 -11.67
N ASN A 259 -20.27 5.89 -11.78
CA ASN A 259 -19.05 5.26 -11.28
C ASN A 259 -19.11 5.09 -9.75
N VAL A 260 -18.38 4.09 -9.29
CA VAL A 260 -18.07 3.89 -7.87
C VAL A 260 -17.25 5.08 -7.38
N ARG A 261 -17.60 5.58 -6.19
CA ARG A 261 -16.89 6.68 -5.52
C ARG A 261 -16.19 6.17 -4.27
N LEU A 262 -15.35 7.01 -3.66
CA LEU A 262 -14.59 6.62 -2.46
C LEU A 262 -15.53 6.27 -1.29
N GLU A 263 -16.62 7.02 -1.11
CA GLU A 263 -17.62 6.82 -0.06
C GLU A 263 -18.40 5.49 -0.18
N ASP A 264 -18.36 4.83 -1.33
CA ASP A 264 -18.95 3.49 -1.49
C ASP A 264 -18.12 2.42 -0.77
N GLY A 265 -16.87 2.71 -0.38
CA GLY A 265 -15.99 1.79 0.37
C GLY A 265 -15.62 0.52 -0.40
N ILE A 266 -15.65 0.58 -1.74
CA ILE A 266 -15.29 -0.54 -2.62
C ILE A 266 -13.80 -0.52 -2.96
N LEU A 267 -13.27 0.64 -3.34
CA LEU A 267 -11.89 0.80 -3.77
C LEU A 267 -10.92 0.61 -2.59
N LYS A 268 -9.77 0.03 -2.88
CA LYS A 268 -8.65 -0.07 -1.95
C LYS A 268 -7.86 1.25 -1.95
N GLN A 269 -7.22 1.52 -0.81
CA GLN A 269 -6.28 2.63 -0.70
C GLN A 269 -5.05 2.37 -1.58
N PRO A 270 -4.30 3.43 -1.93
CA PRO A 270 -3.08 3.27 -2.71
C PRO A 270 -2.06 2.38 -2.00
N TYR A 271 -1.47 1.47 -2.76
CA TYR A 271 -0.21 0.84 -2.41
C TYR A 271 0.90 1.88 -2.52
N ARG A 272 1.87 1.79 -1.62
CA ARG A 272 3.04 2.67 -1.55
C ARG A 272 4.20 1.92 -0.91
N LEU A 273 5.38 2.51 -0.91
CA LEU A 273 6.45 2.07 -0.02
C LEU A 273 6.04 2.33 1.45
N PRO A 274 6.44 1.46 2.40
CA PRO A 274 6.27 1.74 3.82
C PRO A 274 7.11 2.96 4.22
N THR A 275 6.69 3.69 5.26
CA THR A 275 7.58 4.67 5.88
C THR A 275 8.70 3.97 6.66
N GLU A 276 9.78 4.67 6.97
CA GLU A 276 10.89 4.16 7.78
C GLU A 276 10.38 3.61 9.12
N ALA A 277 9.45 4.34 9.74
CA ALA A 277 8.86 3.97 11.03
C ALA A 277 7.89 2.79 10.91
N GLU A 278 7.04 2.74 9.88
CA GLU A 278 6.18 1.59 9.60
C GLU A 278 7.01 0.33 9.39
N TRP A 279 8.09 0.42 8.60
CA TRP A 279 8.97 -0.71 8.32
C TRP A 279 9.64 -1.23 9.59
N GLU A 280 10.19 -0.34 10.43
CA GLU A 280 10.88 -0.76 11.66
C GLU A 280 9.92 -1.33 12.70
N TYR A 281 8.75 -0.71 12.86
CA TYR A 281 7.67 -1.22 13.71
C TYR A 281 7.25 -2.63 13.30
N ALA A 282 7.00 -2.82 12.00
CA ALA A 282 6.61 -4.09 11.42
C ALA A 282 7.72 -5.14 11.55
N ALA A 283 8.98 -4.76 11.35
CA ALA A 283 10.13 -5.66 11.44
C ALA A 283 10.30 -6.22 12.87
N LEU A 284 10.26 -5.35 13.89
CA LEU A 284 10.39 -5.77 15.28
C LEU A 284 9.22 -6.68 15.70
N GLY A 285 8.00 -6.38 15.25
CA GLY A 285 6.84 -7.23 15.53
C GLY A 285 6.67 -7.49 17.03
N LEU A 286 6.64 -6.44 17.85
CA LEU A 286 6.63 -6.60 19.31
C LEU A 286 5.32 -7.15 19.86
N ILE A 287 4.28 -7.31 19.03
CA ILE A 287 2.97 -7.83 19.44
C ILE A 287 3.05 -9.18 20.16
N GLY A 288 3.94 -10.10 19.75
CA GLY A 288 4.14 -11.37 20.45
C GLY A 288 4.81 -11.24 21.82
N ASN A 289 5.42 -10.09 22.11
CA ASN A 289 6.08 -9.76 23.37
C ASN A 289 5.22 -8.84 24.27
N THR A 290 4.02 -8.46 23.81
CA THR A 290 3.10 -7.61 24.58
C THR A 290 2.18 -8.42 25.49
N GLN A 291 2.04 -8.00 26.74
CA GLN A 291 1.01 -8.48 27.67
C GLN A 291 0.41 -7.28 28.40
N TYR A 292 -0.91 -7.10 28.30
CA TYR A 292 -1.63 -5.97 28.90
C TYR A 292 -1.00 -4.60 28.54
N GLU A 293 -0.72 -4.39 27.25
CA GLU A 293 -0.04 -3.19 26.72
C GLU A 293 1.41 -2.97 27.22
N ASN A 294 1.99 -3.96 27.91
CA ASN A 294 3.36 -3.89 28.39
C ASN A 294 4.29 -4.80 27.57
N ILE A 295 5.45 -4.27 27.15
CA ILE A 295 6.45 -5.01 26.38
C ILE A 295 7.47 -5.60 27.36
N ASN A 296 7.40 -6.91 27.59
CA ASN A 296 8.21 -7.56 28.61
C ASN A 296 9.65 -7.87 28.14
N SER A 297 9.90 -7.86 26.84
CA SER A 297 11.24 -8.07 26.29
C SER A 297 11.42 -7.37 24.93
N ASN A 298 12.57 -6.73 24.77
CA ASN A 298 12.98 -6.12 23.51
C ASN A 298 13.58 -7.17 22.56
N LYS A 299 13.57 -6.85 21.27
CA LYS A 299 14.19 -7.67 20.22
C LYS A 299 15.36 -6.92 19.57
N ILE A 300 16.39 -7.66 19.21
CA ILE A 300 17.54 -7.14 18.43
C ILE A 300 17.28 -7.28 16.93
N TYR A 301 16.69 -8.42 16.54
CA TYR A 301 16.33 -8.78 15.17
C TYR A 301 14.81 -9.04 15.10
N PRO A 302 14.22 -9.24 13.90
CA PRO A 302 12.79 -9.54 13.74
C PRO A 302 12.23 -10.79 14.44
N TRP A 303 13.07 -11.55 15.16
CA TRP A 303 12.70 -12.75 15.91
C TRP A 303 13.07 -12.62 17.38
N SER A 304 12.46 -13.47 18.21
CA SER A 304 12.76 -13.53 19.65
C SER A 304 14.10 -14.22 19.92
N GLY A 305 14.86 -13.69 20.88
CA GLY A 305 16.18 -14.17 21.28
C GLY A 305 17.30 -13.16 20.95
N LEU A 306 18.51 -13.47 21.42
CA LEU A 306 19.68 -12.60 21.27
C LEU A 306 20.58 -12.97 20.08
N GLY A 307 20.41 -14.17 19.51
CA GLY A 307 21.30 -14.72 18.48
C GLY A 307 20.70 -14.70 17.08
N LEU A 308 21.53 -15.04 16.09
CA LEU A 308 21.17 -15.18 14.67
C LEU A 308 20.63 -16.58 14.32
N SER A 309 20.61 -17.49 15.28
CA SER A 309 20.21 -18.87 15.10
C SER A 309 19.05 -19.26 16.02
N SER A 310 18.29 -20.27 15.59
CA SER A 310 17.14 -20.74 16.33
C SER A 310 17.54 -21.41 17.64
N ALA A 311 16.87 -21.03 18.72
CA ALA A 311 16.98 -21.70 20.02
C ALA A 311 16.03 -22.91 20.16
N LYS A 312 15.05 -23.05 19.25
CA LYS A 312 14.03 -24.12 19.29
C LYS A 312 14.69 -25.48 19.15
N LYS A 313 14.26 -26.47 19.95
CA LYS A 313 14.88 -27.80 20.03
C LYS A 313 15.00 -28.49 18.65
N SER A 314 13.98 -28.38 17.81
CA SER A 314 13.93 -29.03 16.48
C SER A 314 14.78 -28.35 15.40
N THR A 315 15.08 -27.07 15.55
CA THR A 315 15.81 -26.26 14.55
C THR A 315 17.06 -25.63 15.14
N ARG A 316 17.56 -26.18 16.26
CA ARG A 316 18.62 -25.56 17.04
C ARG A 316 19.88 -25.33 16.20
N GLY A 317 20.38 -24.10 16.22
CA GLY A 317 21.59 -23.74 15.47
C GLY A 317 21.37 -23.45 13.99
N LEU A 318 20.14 -23.59 13.46
CA LEU A 318 19.81 -23.11 12.13
C LEU A 318 19.73 -21.58 12.15
N ILE A 319 20.40 -20.95 11.19
CA ILE A 319 20.41 -19.51 10.94
C ILE A 319 19.01 -19.09 10.47
N LEU A 320 18.56 -17.93 10.95
CA LEU A 320 17.19 -17.43 10.79
C LEU A 320 17.02 -16.41 9.66
N ALA A 321 18.09 -16.08 8.93
CA ALA A 321 18.09 -15.08 7.87
C ALA A 321 19.15 -15.41 6.81
N ASN A 322 18.99 -14.83 5.62
CA ASN A 322 19.98 -14.90 4.55
C ASN A 322 20.91 -13.68 4.62
N PHE A 323 22.18 -13.87 4.97
CA PHE A 323 23.14 -12.76 5.12
C PHE A 323 24.59 -13.24 4.98
N LYS A 324 25.52 -12.29 4.83
CA LYS A 324 26.94 -12.57 4.74
C LYS A 324 27.53 -12.80 6.14
N ARG A 325 27.91 -14.05 6.42
CA ARG A 325 28.40 -14.48 7.74
C ARG A 325 29.76 -13.85 8.10
N THR A 326 30.71 -13.91 7.16
CA THR A 326 32.04 -13.30 7.31
C THR A 326 32.59 -12.87 5.94
N LYS A 327 33.82 -12.34 5.88
CA LYS A 327 34.47 -12.02 4.60
C LYS A 327 34.76 -13.33 3.84
N GLY A 328 33.89 -13.64 2.86
CA GLY A 328 34.03 -14.81 1.99
C GLY A 328 33.08 -15.96 2.32
N ASP A 329 32.42 -15.95 3.48
CA ASP A 329 31.40 -16.93 3.85
C ASP A 329 30.00 -16.36 3.59
N TYR A 330 29.38 -16.80 2.50
CA TYR A 330 28.04 -16.42 2.08
C TYR A 330 26.97 -17.48 2.36
N MET A 331 27.35 -18.76 2.55
CA MET A 331 26.38 -19.87 2.66
C MET A 331 26.83 -21.04 3.55
N GLY A 332 27.99 -20.91 4.21
CA GLY A 332 28.64 -21.98 4.95
C GLY A 332 29.40 -22.99 4.10
N VAL A 333 29.61 -24.18 4.69
CA VAL A 333 30.40 -25.26 4.09
C VAL A 333 29.50 -26.19 3.28
N GLY A 334 29.95 -26.58 2.08
CA GLY A 334 29.23 -27.49 1.20
C GLY A 334 28.84 -28.81 1.88
N GLY A 335 27.66 -29.33 1.54
CA GLY A 335 27.07 -30.53 2.16
C GLY A 335 26.17 -30.25 3.36
N SER A 336 26.26 -29.06 3.97
CA SER A 336 25.37 -28.64 5.07
C SER A 336 25.23 -27.11 5.12
N LEU A 337 24.74 -26.50 4.03
CA LEU A 337 24.47 -25.07 3.96
C LEU A 337 23.40 -24.69 5.00
N ASN A 338 23.77 -23.85 5.97
CA ASN A 338 22.92 -23.59 7.13
C ASN A 338 21.82 -22.56 6.80
N ASP A 339 22.23 -21.43 6.22
CA ASP A 339 21.38 -20.34 5.71
C ASP A 339 20.83 -20.63 4.30
N LYS A 340 21.46 -21.52 3.52
CA LYS A 340 20.97 -22.06 2.23
C LYS A 340 20.92 -21.09 1.05
N GLY A 341 21.52 -19.90 1.18
CA GLY A 341 21.52 -18.88 0.12
C GLY A 341 22.93 -18.37 -0.15
N SER A 342 23.41 -18.47 -1.40
CA SER A 342 24.66 -17.83 -1.83
C SER A 342 24.48 -16.37 -2.26
N ILE A 343 23.27 -16.07 -2.71
CA ILE A 343 22.73 -14.77 -3.08
C ILE A 343 21.39 -14.64 -2.35
N THR A 344 20.39 -13.97 -2.92
CA THR A 344 19.01 -14.02 -2.43
C THR A 344 18.44 -15.44 -2.37
N VAL A 345 17.35 -15.62 -1.65
CA VAL A 345 16.57 -16.86 -1.53
C VAL A 345 15.10 -16.57 -1.82
N ASN A 346 14.27 -17.62 -1.86
CA ASN A 346 12.82 -17.49 -2.01
C ASN A 346 12.24 -16.54 -0.95
N VAL A 347 11.33 -15.66 -1.34
CA VAL A 347 10.70 -14.62 -0.49
C VAL A 347 9.91 -15.17 0.70
N ARG A 348 9.63 -16.49 0.75
CA ARG A 348 8.99 -17.20 1.88
C ARG A 348 9.97 -18.11 2.63
N SER A 349 11.26 -17.81 2.58
CA SER A 349 12.30 -18.52 3.34
C SER A 349 12.30 -18.11 4.81
N TYR A 350 12.83 -18.99 5.67
CA TYR A 350 12.90 -18.83 7.13
C TYR A 350 11.53 -18.68 7.81
N THR A 351 11.54 -18.29 9.09
CA THR A 351 10.32 -18.12 9.87
C THR A 351 9.84 -16.66 9.80
N PRO A 352 8.54 -16.41 9.60
CA PRO A 352 8.02 -15.06 9.67
C PRO A 352 8.10 -14.53 11.10
N ASN A 353 8.08 -13.20 11.24
CA ASN A 353 7.97 -12.54 12.54
C ASN A 353 6.53 -12.63 13.12
N ASP A 354 6.30 -12.00 14.27
CA ASP A 354 5.01 -12.11 15.01
C ASP A 354 3.81 -11.52 14.27
N PHE A 355 4.05 -10.66 13.27
CA PHE A 355 2.98 -10.19 12.38
C PHE A 355 2.72 -11.14 11.22
N GLY A 356 3.64 -12.06 10.91
CA GLY A 356 3.57 -12.94 9.74
C GLY A 356 4.42 -12.47 8.57
N LEU A 357 5.34 -11.53 8.77
CA LEU A 357 6.20 -10.98 7.71
C LEU A 357 7.48 -11.80 7.57
N TYR A 358 7.80 -12.22 6.35
CA TYR A 358 9.02 -12.96 6.03
C TYR A 358 10.15 -11.99 5.67
N ASN A 359 11.39 -12.44 5.89
CA ASN A 359 12.63 -11.77 5.45
C ASN A 359 12.74 -10.28 5.84
N MET A 360 12.17 -9.85 6.96
CA MET A 360 12.38 -8.48 7.47
C MET A 360 13.85 -8.23 7.89
N ALA A 361 14.69 -9.25 7.87
CA ALA A 361 16.13 -9.17 8.09
C ALA A 361 16.84 -10.08 7.07
N GLY A 362 17.74 -9.50 6.28
CA GLY A 362 18.53 -10.19 5.27
C GLY A 362 17.76 -10.37 3.96
N ASN A 363 18.23 -11.31 3.15
CA ASN A 363 17.77 -11.52 1.78
C ASN A 363 18.02 -10.30 0.89
N VAL A 364 17.16 -9.29 0.90
CA VAL A 364 17.43 -7.99 0.28
C VAL A 364 17.13 -6.88 1.26
N SER A 365 17.90 -5.80 1.16
CA SER A 365 17.50 -4.55 1.77
C SER A 365 16.28 -3.99 1.06
N GLU A 366 15.45 -3.23 1.76
CA GLU A 366 14.17 -2.77 1.24
C GLU A 366 14.09 -1.26 1.22
N TRP A 367 13.73 -0.71 0.06
CA TRP A 367 13.39 0.70 -0.09
C TRP A 367 12.20 1.08 0.80
N VAL A 368 12.33 2.21 1.51
CA VAL A 368 11.22 2.86 2.23
C VAL A 368 10.92 4.23 1.63
N ALA A 369 9.77 4.82 1.95
CA ALA A 369 9.31 6.07 1.34
C ALA A 369 10.17 7.29 1.71
N ASP A 370 10.84 7.24 2.86
CA ASP A 370 11.51 8.37 3.49
C ASP A 370 12.77 8.84 2.76
N VAL A 371 12.94 10.17 2.76
CA VAL A 371 14.19 10.84 2.39
C VAL A 371 15.18 10.72 3.55
N TYR A 372 16.41 10.31 3.26
CA TYR A 372 17.45 10.23 4.27
C TYR A 372 17.97 11.61 4.64
N ARG A 373 17.97 11.91 5.95
CA ARG A 373 18.77 12.97 6.56
C ARG A 373 19.44 12.45 7.81
N SER A 374 20.57 13.05 8.17
CA SER A 374 21.21 12.81 9.45
C SER A 374 20.24 13.20 10.58
N ASN A 375 19.67 14.40 10.57
CA ASN A 375 18.97 14.93 11.75
C ASN A 375 17.43 14.74 11.74
N THR A 376 16.89 13.80 10.94
CA THR A 376 15.43 13.57 10.85
C THR A 376 14.78 13.39 12.23
N PHE A 377 15.48 12.73 13.16
CA PHE A 377 14.93 12.31 14.45
C PHE A 377 14.60 13.47 15.39
N GLU A 378 15.30 14.61 15.27
CA GLU A 378 15.07 15.78 16.13
C GLU A 378 13.77 16.52 15.77
N ALA A 379 13.30 16.35 14.53
CA ALA A 379 12.17 17.07 13.97
C ALA A 379 10.97 16.18 13.62
N ALA A 380 11.11 14.86 13.72
CA ALA A 380 10.05 13.92 13.37
C ALA A 380 8.88 14.01 14.35
N ASP A 381 7.65 14.00 13.82
CA ASP A 381 6.44 13.88 14.62
C ASP A 381 6.43 12.53 15.36
N ALA A 382 5.88 12.50 16.57
CA ALA A 382 5.73 11.25 17.31
C ALA A 382 4.64 10.35 16.71
N PHE A 383 3.70 10.89 15.93
CA PHE A 383 2.61 10.14 15.30
C PHE A 383 2.82 10.00 13.79
N ASN A 384 2.96 8.75 13.32
CA ASN A 384 3.22 8.40 11.91
C ASN A 384 4.35 9.23 11.27
N PRO A 385 5.57 9.25 11.83
CA PRO A 385 6.67 10.01 11.25
C PRO A 385 6.94 9.54 9.81
N TYR A 386 7.04 10.53 8.94
CA TYR A 386 7.38 10.38 7.54
C TYR A 386 8.16 11.62 7.09
N ARG A 387 9.28 11.42 6.39
CA ARG A 387 10.06 12.50 5.80
C ARG A 387 10.00 12.47 4.28
N GLY A 388 9.12 13.31 3.71
CA GLY A 388 9.10 13.64 2.28
C GLY A 388 9.85 14.95 1.97
N ASN A 389 9.99 15.29 0.69
CA ASN A 389 10.52 16.60 0.27
C ASN A 389 9.42 17.67 0.29
N TYR A 390 8.38 17.46 -0.51
CA TYR A 390 7.28 18.41 -0.71
C TYR A 390 5.94 17.69 -0.58
N TYR A 391 4.93 18.43 -0.10
CA TYR A 391 3.55 18.02 -0.35
C TYR A 391 3.28 18.10 -1.85
N GLN A 392 2.49 17.17 -2.38
CA GLN A 392 2.16 17.13 -3.81
C GLN A 392 0.66 17.17 -4.03
N ASP A 393 0.23 17.97 -5.00
CA ASP A 393 -1.13 18.08 -5.49
C ASP A 393 -1.23 17.51 -6.91
N LYS A 394 -2.43 17.06 -7.28
CA LYS A 394 -2.74 16.73 -8.68
C LYS A 394 -2.90 18.03 -9.45
N LYS A 395 -2.15 18.18 -10.54
CA LYS A 395 -2.27 19.33 -11.43
C LYS A 395 -3.67 19.36 -12.04
N ILE A 396 -4.37 20.48 -11.89
CA ILE A 396 -5.68 20.68 -12.51
C ILE A 396 -5.49 21.11 -13.97
N ALA A 397 -6.09 20.37 -14.90
CA ALA A 397 -6.10 20.70 -16.33
C ALA A 397 -7.17 21.74 -16.67
N ASP A 398 -8.34 21.64 -16.05
CA ASP A 398 -9.46 22.56 -16.25
C ASP A 398 -10.06 22.97 -14.91
N PRO A 399 -9.84 24.22 -14.47
CA PRO A 399 -10.38 24.74 -13.21
C PRO A 399 -11.91 24.77 -13.14
N ALA A 400 -12.62 24.85 -14.28
CA ALA A 400 -14.08 24.95 -14.31
C ALA A 400 -14.73 23.59 -14.07
N THR A 401 -14.18 22.52 -14.65
CA THR A 401 -14.70 21.16 -14.49
C THR A 401 -14.01 20.36 -13.38
N GLY A 402 -12.84 20.83 -12.91
CA GLY A 402 -12.03 20.14 -11.92
C GLY A 402 -11.26 18.93 -12.47
N LYS A 403 -11.18 18.79 -13.81
CA LYS A 403 -10.44 17.71 -14.45
C LYS A 403 -8.95 17.81 -14.13
N ILE A 404 -8.35 16.66 -13.83
CA ILE A 404 -6.91 16.55 -13.57
C ILE A 404 -6.15 16.42 -14.89
N ALA A 405 -4.95 16.98 -14.92
CA ALA A 405 -3.99 16.76 -15.99
C ALA A 405 -3.50 15.32 -15.93
N ILE A 406 -3.47 14.68 -17.10
CA ILE A 406 -3.00 13.31 -17.27
C ILE A 406 -1.81 13.28 -18.22
N ASP A 407 -0.90 12.34 -18.00
CA ASP A 407 0.23 12.08 -18.89
C ASP A 407 -0.12 11.12 -20.03
N LYS A 408 0.88 10.76 -20.84
CA LYS A 408 0.70 9.79 -21.96
C LYS A 408 0.32 8.38 -21.51
N TYR A 409 0.48 8.03 -20.23
CA TYR A 409 0.18 6.73 -19.66
C TYR A 409 -1.16 6.71 -18.90
N ASN A 410 -1.95 7.78 -19.00
CA ASN A 410 -3.20 7.99 -18.27
C ASN A 410 -3.01 8.09 -16.74
N LYS A 411 -1.83 8.54 -16.29
CA LYS A 411 -1.56 8.83 -14.88
C LYS A 411 -1.74 10.31 -14.58
N PRO A 412 -2.18 10.69 -13.37
CA PRO A 412 -2.24 12.08 -12.94
C PRO A 412 -0.86 12.75 -12.95
N VAL A 413 -0.77 13.96 -13.47
CA VAL A 413 0.45 14.78 -13.35
C VAL A 413 0.46 15.41 -11.96
N MET A 414 1.48 15.11 -11.16
CA MET A 414 1.69 15.68 -9.84
C MET A 414 2.48 17.00 -9.95
N THR A 415 2.19 17.93 -9.05
CA THR A 415 2.93 19.20 -8.88
C THR A 415 3.14 19.44 -7.39
N ASP A 416 4.17 20.19 -7.03
CA ASP A 416 4.34 20.61 -5.64
C ASP A 416 3.10 21.40 -5.20
N ALA A 417 2.55 21.00 -4.05
CA ALA A 417 1.42 21.68 -3.44
C ALA A 417 1.85 23.10 -3.08
N LEU A 418 0.96 24.08 -3.25
CA LEU A 418 1.24 25.49 -2.90
C LEU A 418 0.85 25.82 -1.45
N TYR A 419 0.01 25.00 -0.83
CA TYR A 419 -0.55 25.27 0.49
C TYR A 419 -0.61 24.00 1.34
N ALA A 420 -0.12 24.07 2.57
CA ALA A 420 -0.25 22.99 3.55
C ALA A 420 -1.66 22.88 4.19
N LYS A 421 -2.53 23.87 3.95
CA LYS A 421 -3.89 23.92 4.50
C LYS A 421 -4.90 24.35 3.44
N LYS A 422 -6.15 23.95 3.63
CA LYS A 422 -7.27 24.39 2.79
C LYS A 422 -7.40 25.91 2.85
N GLN A 423 -7.36 26.55 1.69
CA GLN A 423 -7.64 27.97 1.56
C GLN A 423 -9.13 28.27 1.77
N THR A 424 -9.42 29.45 2.31
CA THR A 424 -10.77 30.01 2.23
C THR A 424 -11.16 30.26 0.79
N TRP A 425 -12.48 30.37 0.52
CA TRP A 425 -12.96 30.65 -0.83
C TRP A 425 -12.41 31.97 -1.38
N ALA A 426 -12.37 33.02 -0.53
CA ALA A 426 -11.82 34.32 -0.89
C ALA A 426 -10.31 34.24 -1.22
N GLU A 427 -9.52 33.52 -0.42
CA GLU A 427 -8.09 33.30 -0.70
C GLU A 427 -7.88 32.51 -1.99
N LYS A 428 -8.70 31.49 -2.25
CA LYS A 428 -8.63 30.70 -3.50
C LYS A 428 -8.93 31.55 -4.73
N GLN A 429 -9.94 32.42 -4.64
CA GLN A 429 -10.26 33.38 -5.70
C GLN A 429 -9.12 34.41 -5.90
N ALA A 430 -8.54 34.91 -4.81
CA ALA A 430 -7.43 35.86 -4.86
C ALA A 430 -6.11 35.22 -5.37
N ALA A 431 -5.87 33.94 -5.07
CA ALA A 431 -4.70 33.19 -5.52
C ALA A 431 -4.69 32.99 -7.05
N ALA A 432 -5.86 32.92 -7.70
CA ALA A 432 -5.96 32.91 -9.16
C ALA A 432 -5.46 34.22 -9.81
N ALA A 433 -5.32 35.30 -9.03
CA ALA A 433 -4.92 36.63 -9.49
C ALA A 433 -3.48 37.04 -9.11
N LYS A 434 -2.70 36.19 -8.40
CA LYS A 434 -1.33 36.50 -7.96
C LYS A 434 -0.27 35.61 -8.64
N PRO A 435 0.98 36.09 -8.82
CA PRO A 435 2.08 35.25 -9.30
C PRO A 435 2.42 34.13 -8.30
N THR A 436 2.62 32.93 -8.84
CA THR A 436 2.81 31.65 -8.13
C THR A 436 4.02 31.62 -7.17
N ASP A 437 4.99 32.52 -7.35
CA ASP A 437 6.31 32.42 -6.72
C ASP A 437 6.37 32.93 -5.26
N SER A 438 5.31 33.59 -4.78
CA SER A 438 5.29 34.25 -3.46
C SER A 438 4.81 33.38 -2.28
N LEU A 439 4.50 32.10 -2.52
CA LEU A 439 3.82 31.23 -1.55
C LEU A 439 4.54 29.87 -1.43
N LYS A 440 5.67 29.84 -0.70
CA LYS A 440 6.47 28.62 -0.48
C LYS A 440 6.53 28.28 1.01
N ASN A 441 5.45 27.76 1.57
CA ASN A 441 5.49 27.04 2.85
C ASN A 441 4.97 25.61 2.68
N THR A 442 5.67 24.86 1.83
CA THR A 442 5.22 23.59 1.23
C THR A 442 6.21 22.45 1.47
N TYR A 443 7.29 22.74 2.20
CA TYR A 443 8.24 21.77 2.67
C TYR A 443 7.54 20.81 3.62
N ALA A 444 7.39 19.55 3.19
CA ALA A 444 6.88 18.49 4.06
C ALA A 444 7.79 18.29 5.29
N ASP A 445 9.05 18.70 5.17
CA ASP A 445 10.08 18.63 6.19
C ASP A 445 10.40 19.97 6.89
N GLN A 446 9.62 21.04 6.64
CA GLN A 446 9.83 22.39 7.20
C GLN A 446 11.23 23.00 6.92
N ARG A 447 11.84 22.73 5.75
CA ARG A 447 13.12 23.33 5.31
C ARG A 447 13.11 24.86 5.40
N GLY A 448 14.27 25.43 5.73
CA GLY A 448 14.49 26.88 5.82
C GLY A 448 14.21 27.50 7.20
N TYR A 449 13.53 26.78 8.10
CA TYR A 449 13.40 27.17 9.52
C TYR A 449 14.38 26.42 10.45
N ARG A 450 14.78 25.19 10.09
CA ARG A 450 15.61 24.30 10.95
C ARG A 450 16.79 23.58 10.29
N ASP A 451 16.87 23.59 8.96
CA ASP A 451 17.94 22.90 8.19
C ASP A 451 18.25 23.73 6.94
N PRO A 452 19.09 24.78 7.04
CA PRO A 452 19.55 25.54 5.89
C PRO A 452 20.37 24.62 4.99
N GLN A 453 20.05 24.61 3.69
CA GLN A 453 20.84 23.89 2.71
C GLN A 453 22.28 24.44 2.74
N SER A 454 23.21 23.57 3.13
CA SER A 454 24.67 23.73 3.03
C SER A 454 25.30 24.91 3.78
N GLU A 455 25.66 24.71 5.05
CA GLU A 455 26.96 25.14 5.61
C GLU A 455 27.41 24.17 6.71
N LEU A 456 27.72 22.92 6.34
CA LEU A 456 28.57 22.07 7.17
C LEU A 456 29.90 21.87 6.44
N TYR A 457 30.86 22.75 6.75
CA TYR A 457 32.30 22.58 6.53
C TYR A 457 32.80 22.16 5.14
N GLY A 458 32.31 22.74 4.04
CA GLY A 458 32.99 22.63 2.74
C GLY A 458 33.15 21.20 2.17
N GLU A 459 32.46 20.20 2.74
CA GLU A 459 32.38 18.85 2.20
C GLU A 459 31.07 18.70 1.43
N THR A 460 31.15 18.45 0.12
CA THR A 460 30.00 18.02 -0.68
C THR A 460 29.54 16.65 -0.19
N THR A 461 28.53 16.64 0.69
CA THR A 461 27.87 15.40 1.14
C THR A 461 27.02 14.81 0.01
N LEU A 462 27.05 13.47 -0.13
CA LEU A 462 26.17 12.72 -1.05
C LEU A 462 24.70 12.73 -0.61
N VAL A 463 24.38 13.29 0.56
CA VAL A 463 23.02 13.39 1.10
C VAL A 463 22.29 14.60 0.52
N ASN A 464 21.22 14.35 -0.23
CA ASN A 464 20.39 15.38 -0.86
C ASN A 464 18.91 14.92 -0.97
N ASP A 465 18.06 15.69 -1.65
CA ASP A 465 16.61 15.42 -1.82
C ASP A 465 16.27 14.10 -2.52
N LYS A 466 17.24 13.51 -3.21
CA LYS A 466 17.15 12.22 -3.88
C LYS A 466 17.70 11.08 -3.03
N SER A 467 18.33 11.33 -1.88
CA SER A 467 18.83 10.27 -1.01
C SER A 467 17.66 9.61 -0.28
N ARG A 468 17.43 8.33 -0.54
CA ARG A 468 16.30 7.55 0.02
C ARG A 468 16.80 6.52 1.01
N VAL A 469 16.01 6.29 2.06
CA VAL A 469 16.34 5.30 3.07
C VAL A 469 16.04 3.90 2.55
N TYR A 470 16.89 2.94 2.93
CA TYR A 470 16.60 1.51 2.80
C TYR A 470 17.01 0.77 4.08
N LYS A 471 16.34 -0.36 4.38
CA LYS A 471 16.47 -1.07 5.67
C LYS A 471 16.52 -2.59 5.53
N GLY A 472 16.89 -3.28 6.61
CA GLY A 472 16.78 -4.75 6.76
C GLY A 472 18.03 -5.58 6.45
N GLY A 473 19.05 -4.99 5.83
CA GLY A 473 20.25 -5.73 5.42
C GLY A 473 19.94 -6.72 4.29
N SER A 474 20.96 -7.39 3.76
CA SER A 474 20.82 -8.25 2.58
C SER A 474 21.68 -9.50 2.67
N TRP A 475 21.57 -10.37 1.66
CA TRP A 475 22.46 -11.52 1.45
C TRP A 475 23.95 -11.16 1.42
N ASN A 476 24.27 -9.90 1.08
CA ASN A 476 25.65 -9.43 0.96
C ASN A 476 26.12 -8.62 2.18
N ASP A 477 25.26 -8.42 3.18
CA ASP A 477 25.54 -7.66 4.38
C ASP A 477 25.83 -8.54 5.60
N GLN A 478 26.67 -8.03 6.49
CA GLN A 478 26.93 -8.67 7.78
C GLN A 478 25.78 -8.48 8.76
N ALA A 479 25.76 -9.33 9.78
CA ALA A 479 24.73 -9.39 10.82
C ALA A 479 24.33 -8.03 11.43
N LEU A 480 25.27 -7.09 11.56
CA LEU A 480 25.01 -5.74 12.07
C LEU A 480 23.87 -5.04 11.32
N TRP A 481 23.81 -5.20 10.00
CA TRP A 481 22.84 -4.54 9.12
C TRP A 481 21.46 -5.21 9.10
N LEU A 482 21.34 -6.39 9.71
CA LEU A 482 20.06 -7.08 9.87
C LEU A 482 19.22 -6.46 11.01
N ASN A 483 19.84 -5.62 11.84
CA ASN A 483 19.15 -4.95 12.92
C ASN A 483 18.13 -3.94 12.35
N PRO A 484 16.84 -4.00 12.73
CA PRO A 484 15.83 -3.07 12.22
C PRO A 484 16.14 -1.58 12.46
N ALA A 485 16.89 -1.26 13.53
CA ALA A 485 17.33 0.10 13.81
C ALA A 485 18.46 0.58 12.88
N SER A 486 19.09 -0.29 12.09
CA SER A 486 20.09 0.17 11.12
C SER A 486 19.41 0.94 9.99
N ARG A 487 20.04 2.02 9.53
CA ARG A 487 19.55 2.84 8.42
C ARG A 487 20.68 3.19 7.48
N ARG A 488 20.43 3.04 6.18
CA ARG A 488 21.34 3.39 5.10
C ARG A 488 20.57 4.16 4.03
N TYR A 489 21.31 4.73 3.09
CA TYR A 489 20.72 5.49 2.00
C TYR A 489 21.47 5.29 0.70
N LEU A 490 20.75 5.46 -0.40
CA LEU A 490 21.24 5.42 -1.76
C LEU A 490 20.43 6.43 -2.59
N GLN A 491 20.94 6.90 -3.73
CA GLN A 491 20.16 7.83 -4.56
C GLN A 491 18.93 7.12 -5.14
N GLN A 492 17.83 7.86 -5.29
CA GLN A 492 16.54 7.29 -5.69
C GLN A 492 16.52 6.66 -7.10
N ASP A 493 17.47 7.05 -7.95
CA ASP A 493 17.69 6.60 -9.32
C ASP A 493 18.73 5.48 -9.44
N GLU A 494 19.42 5.13 -8.35
CA GLU A 494 20.39 4.03 -8.31
C GLU A 494 19.72 2.70 -7.93
N ALA A 495 20.38 1.60 -8.30
CA ALA A 495 19.91 0.24 -8.03
C ALA A 495 21.09 -0.72 -7.79
N THR A 496 20.86 -1.78 -7.00
CA THR A 496 21.88 -2.79 -6.68
C THR A 496 21.30 -4.20 -6.68
N ALA A 497 22.17 -5.22 -6.66
CA ALA A 497 21.80 -6.65 -6.60
C ALA A 497 21.29 -7.10 -5.22
N ASP A 498 21.28 -6.21 -4.23
CA ASP A 498 20.99 -6.50 -2.84
C ASP A 498 19.95 -5.55 -2.22
N ILE A 499 19.33 -4.69 -3.04
CA ILE A 499 18.18 -3.86 -2.67
C ILE A 499 16.97 -4.24 -3.54
N GLY A 500 15.86 -4.53 -2.87
CA GLY A 500 14.52 -4.69 -3.42
C GLY A 500 13.53 -3.83 -2.63
N PHE A 501 12.28 -4.27 -2.51
CA PHE A 501 11.27 -3.55 -1.74
C PHE A 501 10.05 -4.43 -1.45
N ARG A 502 9.18 -3.92 -0.58
CA ARG A 502 7.82 -4.44 -0.34
C ARG A 502 6.83 -3.28 -0.31
N CYS A 503 5.55 -3.55 -0.56
CA CYS A 503 4.52 -2.52 -0.50
C CYS A 503 3.85 -2.46 0.89
N ALA A 504 3.29 -1.31 1.19
CA ALA A 504 2.37 -1.06 2.28
C ALA A 504 1.10 -0.35 1.75
N MET A 505 0.04 -0.38 2.55
CA MET A 505 -1.21 0.30 2.27
C MET A 505 -1.81 0.82 3.58
N THR A 506 -2.31 2.05 3.56
CA THR A 506 -2.92 2.67 4.74
C THR A 506 -4.21 1.94 5.13
N MET A 507 -4.41 1.69 6.43
CA MET A 507 -5.68 1.19 6.95
C MET A 507 -6.61 2.36 7.29
N LEU A 508 -7.86 2.27 6.84
CA LEU A 508 -8.90 3.24 7.19
C LEU A 508 -9.83 2.68 8.27
N GLY A 509 -10.25 3.55 9.19
CA GLY A 509 -11.19 3.24 10.27
C GLY A 509 -10.51 3.02 11.61
N ALA A 510 -11.21 2.35 12.54
CA ALA A 510 -10.68 2.12 13.88
C ALA A 510 -9.35 1.35 13.85
N PRO A 511 -8.35 1.74 14.65
CA PRO A 511 -7.01 1.14 14.60
C PRO A 511 -6.97 -0.28 15.17
N GLU A 512 -7.83 -0.62 16.14
CA GLU A 512 -7.86 -1.95 16.73
C GLU A 512 -8.32 -3.00 15.69
N ILE A 513 -7.51 -4.05 15.53
CA ILE A 513 -7.76 -5.15 14.58
C ILE A 513 -8.30 -6.36 15.32
N ARG A 514 -7.66 -6.71 16.45
CA ARG A 514 -7.99 -7.90 17.25
C ARG A 514 -8.62 -7.51 18.59
N SER A 515 -9.95 -7.38 18.61
CA SER A 515 -10.71 -7.06 19.83
C SER A 515 -11.26 -8.28 20.59
N SER A 516 -11.13 -9.49 20.02
CA SER A 516 -11.65 -10.71 20.66
C SER A 516 -10.90 -11.02 21.96
N GLY A 517 -11.65 -11.20 23.05
CA GLY A 517 -11.09 -11.47 24.38
C GLY A 517 -10.52 -10.25 25.11
N LYS A 518 -10.50 -9.06 24.50
CA LYS A 518 -10.08 -7.81 25.15
C LYS A 518 -11.25 -7.13 25.87
N PRO A 519 -11.03 -6.43 27.01
CA PRO A 519 -12.06 -5.60 27.63
C PRO A 519 -12.55 -4.52 26.66
N GLN A 520 -13.87 -4.33 26.59
CA GLN A 520 -14.49 -3.36 25.66
C GLN A 520 -15.54 -2.55 26.40
N PHE A 521 -15.54 -1.23 26.18
CA PHE A 521 -16.65 -0.39 26.61
C PHE A 521 -17.91 -0.79 25.83
N LYS A 522 -19.06 -0.82 26.52
CA LYS A 522 -20.36 -1.08 25.89
C LYS A 522 -21.08 0.26 25.66
N PRO A 523 -20.86 0.95 24.53
CA PRO A 523 -21.53 2.22 24.28
C PRO A 523 -23.04 2.01 24.23
N LYS A 524 -23.80 2.85 24.93
CA LYS A 524 -25.27 2.85 24.84
C LYS A 524 -25.68 3.35 23.46
N GLN A 525 -26.54 2.60 22.77
CA GLN A 525 -27.09 3.08 21.49
C GLN A 525 -27.99 4.29 21.72
N ALA A 526 -27.80 5.35 20.92
CA ALA A 526 -28.69 6.50 20.94
C ALA A 526 -30.11 6.09 20.55
N LYS A 527 -31.12 6.66 21.22
CA LYS A 527 -32.53 6.41 20.85
C LYS A 527 -32.80 7.00 19.45
N PRO A 528 -33.55 6.29 18.59
CA PRO A 528 -33.86 6.81 17.26
C PRO A 528 -34.73 8.06 17.35
N PHE A 529 -34.40 9.07 16.55
CA PHE A 529 -35.22 10.28 16.42
C PHE A 529 -36.62 9.93 15.92
N LYS A 530 -37.65 10.50 16.55
CA LYS A 530 -39.04 10.42 16.11
C LYS A 530 -39.53 11.85 15.83
N GLY A 531 -39.65 12.20 14.55
CA GLY A 531 -40.44 13.37 14.16
C GLY A 531 -41.89 13.10 14.52
N LYS A 532 -42.51 14.01 15.28
CA LYS A 532 -43.94 13.94 15.60
C LYS A 532 -44.76 14.44 14.42
#